data_AF-F4HID8-F1
#
_entry.id   AF-F4HID8-F1
#
_cell.length_a   1.000
_cell.length_b   1.000
_cell.length_c   1.000
_cell.angle_alpha   90.00
_cell.angle_beta   90.00
_cell.angle_gamma   90.00
#
_symmetry.space_group_name_H-M   'P 1'
#
loop_
_entity.id
_entity.type
_entity.pdbx_description
1 polymer ?
#
loop_
_entity_poly.entity_id
_entity_poly.type
_entity_poly.pdbx_seq_one_letter_code
_entity_poly.pdbx_strand_id
1 'polypeptide(L)'
;MPEETPEPLAKFHAQVYRNGRIAIPKNERDYFGIDQHDIVELIVRKIVNNKIVGRGWFLAQLTVRGVLTIPLGLRKELEIRDGDFVEVLLLGFIRIEDMIGEKGLKIMKALRANEYRVISEDDEKRLLSIVARGIYNNDILFI
;
A
#
# COMPACT_ATOMS: atom_id res chain seq x y z
N MET A 1 8.48 37.60 -3.33
CA MET A 1 8.51 36.61 -4.43
C MET A 1 7.21 35.83 -4.33
N PRO A 2 6.44 35.60 -5.41
CA PRO A 2 5.27 34.73 -5.32
C PRO A 2 5.75 33.35 -4.86
N GLU A 3 5.12 32.79 -3.83
CA GLU A 3 5.37 31.41 -3.42
C GLU A 3 4.99 30.49 -4.58
N GLU A 4 5.97 29.77 -5.14
CA GLU A 4 5.69 28.70 -6.10
C GLU A 4 4.80 27.67 -5.40
N THR A 5 3.64 27.40 -6.00
CA THR A 5 2.76 26.34 -5.49
C THR A 5 3.43 25.01 -5.79
N PRO A 6 3.73 24.18 -4.78
CA PRO A 6 4.40 22.90 -5.01
C PRO A 6 3.53 21.97 -5.86
N GLU A 7 4.11 21.45 -6.93
CA GLU A 7 3.48 20.48 -7.82
C GLU A 7 3.50 19.07 -7.21
N PRO A 8 2.48 18.23 -7.43
CA PRO A 8 2.50 16.83 -6.99
C PRO A 8 3.48 16.01 -7.83
N LEU A 9 3.92 14.87 -7.30
CA LEU A 9 4.74 13.91 -8.03
C LEU A 9 4.02 13.36 -9.27
N ALA A 10 2.72 13.07 -9.13
CA ALA A 10 1.87 12.66 -10.22
C ALA A 10 0.43 13.11 -10.01
N LYS A 11 -0.29 13.30 -11.12
CA LYS A 11 -1.71 13.57 -11.14
C LYS A 11 -2.41 12.66 -12.13
N PHE A 12 -3.44 11.95 -11.68
CA PHE A 12 -4.21 11.04 -12.53
C PHE A 12 -5.66 10.95 -12.06
N HIS A 13 -6.51 10.39 -12.91
CA HIS A 13 -7.89 10.05 -12.55
C HIS A 13 -8.01 8.55 -12.28
N ALA A 14 -8.77 8.19 -11.26
CA ALA A 14 -9.00 6.78 -10.90
C ALA A 14 -10.49 6.52 -10.70
N GLN A 15 -10.96 5.37 -11.19
CA GLN A 15 -12.29 4.86 -10.87
C GLN A 15 -12.26 4.22 -9.48
N VAL A 16 -13.29 4.52 -8.67
CA VAL A 16 -13.48 3.95 -7.35
C VAL A 16 -14.19 2.60 -7.48
N TYR A 17 -13.50 1.53 -7.11
CA TYR A 17 -14.04 0.18 -7.04
C TYR A 17 -14.56 -0.13 -5.63
N ARG A 18 -15.13 -1.34 -5.49
CA ARG A 18 -15.71 -1.87 -4.25
C ARG A 18 -14.87 -1.54 -3.01
N ASN A 19 -15.56 -0.99 -2.02
CA ASN A 19 -15.02 -0.58 -0.71
C ASN A 19 -14.05 0.61 -0.79
N GLY A 20 -14.11 1.42 -1.85
CA GLY A 20 -13.24 2.58 -2.00
C GLY A 20 -11.87 2.27 -2.59
N ARG A 21 -11.74 1.14 -3.29
CA ARG A 21 -10.46 0.74 -3.88
C ARG A 21 -10.15 1.57 -5.11
N ILE A 22 -8.94 2.10 -5.19
CA ILE A 22 -8.40 2.75 -6.39
C ILE A 22 -7.02 2.15 -6.69
N ALA A 23 -6.52 2.33 -7.90
CA ALA A 23 -5.21 1.85 -8.30
C ALA A 23 -4.34 3.00 -8.79
N ILE A 24 -3.07 3.01 -8.39
CA ILE A 24 -2.07 3.87 -9.02
C ILE A 24 -1.72 3.26 -10.39
N PRO A 25 -1.75 4.06 -11.48
CA PRO A 25 -1.41 3.59 -12.81
C PRO A 25 -0.03 2.92 -12.85
N LYS A 26 0.10 1.84 -13.62
CA LYS A 26 1.34 1.05 -13.66
C LYS A 26 2.54 1.88 -14.09
N ASN A 27 2.37 2.78 -15.06
CA ASN A 27 3.42 3.69 -15.54
C ASN A 27 3.97 4.58 -14.42
N GLU A 28 3.10 5.13 -13.56
CA GLU A 28 3.54 5.93 -12.41
C GLU A 28 4.32 5.06 -11.42
N ARG A 29 3.82 3.83 -11.16
CA ARG A 29 4.48 2.91 -10.25
C ARG A 29 5.87 2.49 -10.71
N ASP A 30 5.99 2.17 -12.00
CA ASP A 30 7.25 1.80 -12.63
C ASP A 30 8.23 2.99 -12.61
N TYR A 31 7.75 4.20 -12.90
CA TYR A 31 8.56 5.42 -12.93
C TYR A 31 9.12 5.76 -11.55
N PHE A 32 8.31 5.72 -10.50
CA PHE A 32 8.73 6.01 -9.12
C PHE A 32 9.35 4.81 -8.41
N GLY A 33 9.34 3.62 -9.02
CA GLY A 33 9.80 2.39 -8.38
C GLY A 33 9.07 2.10 -7.07
N ILE A 34 7.74 2.27 -7.05
CA ILE A 34 6.88 1.94 -5.90
C ILE A 34 6.18 0.61 -6.13
N ASP A 35 6.18 -0.24 -5.12
CA ASP A 35 5.68 -1.61 -5.21
C ASP A 35 4.74 -1.98 -4.05
N GLN A 36 4.26 -3.22 -4.05
CA GLN A 36 3.44 -3.77 -3.00
C GLN A 36 4.08 -3.57 -1.62
N HIS A 37 3.25 -3.17 -0.65
CA HIS A 37 3.57 -2.83 0.73
C HIS A 37 4.16 -1.45 0.98
N ASP A 38 4.58 -0.72 -0.05
CA ASP A 38 5.01 0.67 0.11
C ASP A 38 3.86 1.56 0.55
N ILE A 39 4.19 2.66 1.23
CA ILE A 39 3.22 3.64 1.72
C ILE A 39 3.24 4.84 0.78
N VAL A 40 2.08 5.31 0.36
CA VAL A 40 1.92 6.50 -0.47
C VAL A 40 1.15 7.57 0.27
N GLU A 41 1.50 8.83 0.00
CA GLU A 41 0.82 10.02 0.49
C GLU A 41 0.03 10.66 -0.64
N LEU A 42 -1.28 10.83 -0.42
CA LEU A 42 -2.22 11.17 -1.47
C LEU A 42 -3.16 12.30 -1.06
N ILE A 43 -3.55 13.10 -2.05
CA ILE A 43 -4.80 13.87 -2.01
C ILE A 43 -5.76 13.26 -3.02
N VAL A 44 -6.98 12.94 -2.58
CA VAL A 44 -8.11 12.62 -3.47
C VAL A 44 -9.03 13.82 -3.59
N ARG A 45 -9.51 14.09 -4.80
CA ARG A 45 -10.42 15.19 -5.13
C ARG A 45 -11.67 14.63 -5.78
N LYS A 46 -12.82 14.94 -5.19
CA LYS A 46 -14.11 14.62 -5.80
C LYS A 46 -14.44 15.67 -6.84
N ILE A 47 -14.77 15.20 -8.05
CA ILE A 47 -15.14 16.06 -9.18
C ILE A 47 -16.61 15.83 -9.50
N VAL A 48 -17.37 16.92 -9.60
CA VAL A 48 -18.77 16.92 -10.08
C VAL A 48 -18.89 18.04 -11.10
N ASN A 49 -19.42 17.73 -12.29
CA ASN A 49 -19.57 18.71 -13.39
C ASN A 49 -18.28 19.49 -13.67
N ASN A 50 -17.15 18.77 -13.72
CA ASN A 50 -15.81 19.32 -13.95
C ASN A 50 -15.32 20.34 -12.89
N LYS A 51 -15.92 20.35 -11.70
CA LYS A 51 -15.50 21.19 -10.56
C LYS A 51 -15.11 20.33 -9.37
N ILE A 52 -14.05 20.72 -8.67
CA ILE A 52 -13.64 20.07 -7.43
C ILE A 52 -14.58 20.50 -6.32
N VAL A 53 -15.36 19.55 -5.78
CA VAL A 53 -16.34 19.80 -4.71
C VAL A 53 -15.86 19.35 -3.33
N GLY A 54 -14.79 18.56 -3.28
CA GLY A 54 -14.24 18.03 -2.04
C GLY A 54 -12.80 17.55 -2.20
N ARG A 55 -12.02 17.60 -1.11
CA ARG A 55 -10.61 17.21 -1.06
C ARG A 55 -10.36 16.43 0.22
N GLY A 56 -9.53 15.40 0.13
CA GLY A 56 -9.14 14.60 1.27
C GLY A 56 -7.69 14.17 1.17
N TRP A 57 -6.94 14.33 2.25
CA TRP A 57 -5.56 13.86 2.38
C TRP A 57 -5.52 12.57 3.19
N PHE A 58 -4.68 11.61 2.79
CA PHE A 58 -4.47 10.38 3.54
C PHE A 58 -3.18 9.66 3.13
N LEU A 59 -2.69 8.81 4.03
CA LEU A 59 -1.68 7.80 3.76
C LEU A 59 -2.35 6.46 3.45
N ALA A 60 -1.79 5.68 2.53
CA ALA A 60 -2.26 4.33 2.27
C ALA A 60 -1.11 3.38 1.92
N GLN A 61 -1.24 2.13 2.35
CA GLN A 61 -0.35 1.06 1.92
C GLN A 61 -0.81 0.50 0.57
N LEU A 62 0.14 0.31 -0.35
CA LEU A 62 -0.08 -0.38 -1.61
C LEU A 62 -0.25 -1.88 -1.36
N THR A 63 -1.27 -2.44 -1.99
CA THR A 63 -1.51 -3.88 -2.06
C THR A 63 -1.14 -4.38 -3.45
N VAL A 64 -1.55 -5.61 -3.77
CA VAL A 64 -1.28 -6.25 -5.05
C VAL A 64 -1.68 -5.34 -6.22
N ARG A 65 -0.78 -5.21 -7.21
CA ARG A 65 -0.97 -4.39 -8.42
C ARG A 65 -1.19 -2.89 -8.16
N GLY A 66 -0.68 -2.37 -7.04
CA GLY A 66 -0.75 -0.92 -6.74
C GLY A 66 -2.14 -0.44 -6.32
N VAL A 67 -2.97 -1.37 -5.86
CA VAL A 67 -4.31 -1.07 -5.34
C VAL A 67 -4.18 -0.55 -3.92
N LEU A 68 -4.96 0.47 -3.59
CA LEU A 68 -5.08 1.04 -2.26
C LEU A 68 -6.53 1.38 -1.96
N THR A 69 -6.83 1.70 -0.70
CA THR A 69 -8.21 1.97 -0.27
C THR A 69 -8.34 3.38 0.29
N ILE A 70 -9.29 4.15 -0.24
CA ILE A 70 -9.67 5.44 0.35
C ILE A 70 -10.38 5.17 1.69
N PRO A 71 -9.93 5.77 2.81
CA PRO A 71 -10.52 5.54 4.13
C PRO A 71 -12.03 5.73 4.14
N LEU A 72 -12.74 4.85 4.87
CA LEU A 72 -14.21 4.86 4.92
C LEU A 72 -14.77 6.20 5.43
N GLY A 73 -14.16 6.80 6.45
CA GLY A 73 -14.56 8.11 6.97
C GLY A 73 -14.50 9.18 5.88
N LEU A 74 -13.37 9.26 5.19
CA LEU A 74 -13.18 10.22 4.11
C LEU A 74 -14.15 10.01 2.95
N ARG A 75 -14.43 8.76 2.57
CA ARG A 75 -15.44 8.46 1.54
C ARG A 75 -16.84 8.91 1.95
N LYS A 76 -17.20 8.74 3.23
CA LYS A 76 -18.50 9.19 3.75
C LYS A 76 -18.60 10.71 3.73
N GLU A 77 -17.57 11.40 4.23
CA GLU A 77 -17.52 12.87 4.28
C GLU A 77 -17.58 13.51 2.90
N LEU A 78 -16.90 12.93 1.91
CA LEU A 78 -16.91 13.43 0.53
C LEU A 78 -18.02 12.81 -0.32
N GLU A 79 -18.84 11.92 0.25
CA GLU A 79 -19.86 11.14 -0.45
C GLU A 79 -19.33 10.42 -1.71
N ILE A 80 -18.12 9.86 -1.65
CA ILE A 80 -17.52 9.08 -2.74
C ILE A 80 -18.11 7.67 -2.75
N ARG A 81 -18.62 7.24 -3.91
CA ARG A 81 -19.31 5.95 -4.11
C ARG A 81 -18.56 5.05 -5.09
N ASP A 82 -18.89 3.75 -5.05
CA ASP A 82 -18.40 2.80 -6.04
C ASP A 82 -18.88 3.23 -7.44
N GLY A 83 -17.97 3.24 -8.42
CA GLY A 83 -18.20 3.68 -9.79
C GLY A 83 -17.80 5.13 -10.07
N ASP A 84 -17.65 5.97 -9.03
CA ASP A 84 -17.22 7.36 -9.19
C ASP A 84 -15.81 7.46 -9.76
N PHE A 85 -15.51 8.56 -10.45
CA PHE A 85 -14.15 8.96 -10.80
C PHE A 85 -13.66 10.06 -9.85
N VAL A 86 -12.43 9.93 -9.39
CA VAL A 86 -11.75 10.92 -8.55
C VAL A 86 -10.45 11.36 -9.21
N GLU A 87 -10.05 12.62 -9.03
CA GLU A 87 -8.69 13.07 -9.32
C GLU A 87 -7.81 12.74 -8.11
N VAL A 88 -6.64 12.17 -8.36
CA VAL A 88 -5.69 11.74 -7.34
C VAL A 88 -4.38 12.46 -7.58
N LEU A 89 -3.85 13.08 -6.53
CA LEU A 89 -2.52 13.65 -6.49
C LEU A 89 -1.62 12.77 -5.62
N LEU A 90 -0.53 12.28 -6.19
CA LEU A 90 0.55 11.63 -5.45
C LEU A 90 1.51 12.71 -4.93
N LEU A 91 1.63 12.82 -3.61
CA LEU A 91 2.49 13.81 -2.97
C LEU A 91 3.87 13.24 -2.61
N GLY A 92 3.90 11.97 -2.21
CA GLY A 92 5.10 11.33 -1.68
C GLY A 92 4.90 9.83 -1.51
N PHE A 93 5.99 9.13 -1.20
CA PHE A 93 5.96 7.70 -0.88
C PHE A 93 7.13 7.31 0.03
N ILE A 94 6.93 6.21 0.76
CA ILE A 94 7.92 5.55 1.62
C ILE A 94 8.06 4.13 1.11
N ARG A 95 9.25 3.76 0.65
CA ARG A 95 9.56 2.38 0.32
C ARG A 95 9.85 1.63 1.61
N ILE A 96 9.11 0.55 1.86
CA ILE A 96 9.27 -0.19 3.11
C ILE A 96 10.65 -0.84 3.20
N GLU A 97 11.24 -1.23 2.06
CA GLU A 97 12.60 -1.78 2.01
C GLU A 97 13.68 -0.80 2.47
N ASP A 98 13.45 0.51 2.34
CA ASP A 98 14.37 1.54 2.81
C ASP A 98 14.26 1.77 4.34
N MET A 99 13.17 1.29 4.96
CA MET A 99 12.87 1.50 6.37
C MET A 99 13.21 0.30 7.27
N ILE A 100 13.49 -0.85 6.68
CA ILE A 100 13.70 -2.11 7.41
C ILE A 100 15.17 -2.56 7.36
N GLY A 101 15.68 -3.06 8.48
CA GLY A 101 17.00 -3.70 8.51
C GLY A 101 17.05 -5.01 7.73
N GLU A 102 18.25 -5.58 7.53
CA GLU A 102 18.47 -6.76 6.69
C GLU A 102 17.56 -7.96 7.02
N LYS A 103 17.30 -8.21 8.31
CA LYS A 103 16.40 -9.29 8.75
C LYS A 103 14.96 -9.06 8.30
N GLY A 104 14.48 -7.81 8.41
CA GLY A 104 13.16 -7.43 7.92
C GLY A 104 13.07 -7.57 6.40
N LEU A 105 14.14 -7.18 5.69
CA LEU A 105 14.19 -7.32 4.23
C LEU A 105 14.11 -8.79 3.78
N LYS A 106 14.78 -9.72 4.48
CA LYS A 106 14.68 -11.16 4.19
C LYS A 106 13.25 -11.69 4.37
N ILE A 107 12.58 -11.33 5.46
CA ILE A 107 11.18 -11.71 5.72
C ILE A 107 10.27 -11.13 4.63
N MET A 108 10.44 -9.85 4.28
CA MET A 108 9.64 -9.21 3.23
C MET A 108 9.85 -9.86 1.85
N LYS A 109 11.07 -10.30 1.53
CA LYS A 109 11.33 -11.04 0.28
C LYS A 109 10.60 -12.39 0.26
N ALA A 110 10.64 -13.15 1.36
CA ALA A 110 9.91 -14.42 1.47
C ALA A 110 8.39 -14.22 1.34
N LEU A 111 7.83 -13.16 1.96
CA LEU A 111 6.42 -12.80 1.81
C LEU A 111 6.07 -12.41 0.36
N ARG A 112 6.94 -11.64 -0.32
CA ARG A 112 6.76 -11.27 -1.74
C ARG A 112 6.79 -12.49 -2.67
N ALA A 113 7.65 -13.47 -2.38
CA ALA A 113 7.75 -14.70 -3.16
C ALA A 113 6.52 -15.63 -2.98
N ASN A 114 5.61 -15.31 -2.04
CA ASN A 114 4.45 -16.12 -1.69
C ASN A 114 4.85 -17.58 -1.38
N GLU A 115 6.02 -17.75 -0.76
CA GLU A 115 6.56 -19.05 -0.40
C GLU A 115 5.71 -19.67 0.71
N TYR A 116 5.24 -20.89 0.45
CA TYR A 116 4.57 -21.71 1.45
C TYR A 116 5.02 -23.16 1.34
N ARG A 117 4.90 -23.89 2.44
CA ARG A 117 5.10 -25.34 2.47
C ARG A 117 3.95 -26.01 3.20
N VAL A 118 3.52 -27.15 2.68
CA VAL A 118 2.62 -28.06 3.40
C VAL A 118 3.48 -28.82 4.41
N ILE A 119 3.02 -28.90 5.65
CA ILE A 119 3.75 -29.54 6.75
C ILE A 119 2.93 -30.70 7.33
N SER A 120 3.61 -31.69 7.90
CA SER A 120 2.98 -32.80 8.62
C SER A 120 2.63 -32.44 10.07
N GLU A 121 1.88 -33.29 10.77
CA GLU A 121 1.59 -33.15 12.21
C GLU A 121 2.89 -33.14 13.05
N ASP A 122 3.88 -33.93 12.65
CA ASP A 122 5.18 -33.99 13.34
C ASP A 122 5.99 -32.69 13.12
N ASP A 123 5.91 -32.13 11.91
CA ASP A 123 6.50 -30.82 11.61
C ASP A 123 5.84 -29.71 12.44
N GLU A 124 4.51 -29.76 12.61
CA GLU A 124 3.77 -28.81 13.45
C GLU A 124 4.23 -28.89 14.91
N LYS A 125 4.25 -30.09 15.49
CA LYS A 125 4.74 -30.32 16.87
C LYS A 125 6.16 -29.80 17.04
N ARG A 126 7.03 -30.05 16.04
CA ARG A 126 8.40 -29.54 16.03
C ARG A 126 8.42 -28.01 16.04
N LEU A 127 7.70 -27.35 15.14
CA LEU A 127 7.66 -25.89 15.06
C LEU A 127 7.16 -25.27 16.38
N LEU A 128 6.06 -25.79 16.93
CA LEU A 128 5.50 -25.33 18.21
C LEU A 128 6.49 -25.48 19.38
N SER A 129 7.25 -26.58 19.41
CA SER A 129 8.29 -26.78 20.43
C SER A 129 9.41 -25.76 20.34
N ILE A 130 9.75 -25.30 19.13
CA ILE A 130 10.77 -24.27 18.91
C ILE A 130 10.24 -22.91 19.39
N VAL A 131 8.95 -22.60 19.15
CA VAL A 131 8.29 -21.37 19.65
C VAL A 131 8.28 -21.34 21.18
N ALA A 132 7.88 -22.44 21.82
CA ALA A 132 7.79 -22.53 23.28
C ALA A 132 9.15 -22.33 23.98
N ARG A 133 10.26 -22.63 23.28
CA ARG A 133 11.63 -22.43 23.77
C ARG A 133 12.17 -21.02 23.52
N GLY A 134 11.38 -20.11 22.92
CA GLY A 134 11.77 -18.73 22.64
C GLY A 134 12.82 -18.60 21.51
N ILE A 135 13.02 -19.63 20.70
CA ILE A 135 14.05 -19.67 19.64
C ILE A 135 13.51 -19.03 18.34
N TYR A 136 12.79 -17.92 18.43
CA TYR A 136 12.42 -17.13 17.24
C TYR A 136 13.54 -16.17 16.79
N ASN A 137 14.63 -16.09 17.56
CA ASN A 137 15.63 -15.05 17.31
C ASN A 137 16.66 -15.37 16.23
N ASN A 138 17.02 -16.63 15.93
CA ASN A 138 18.18 -16.87 15.05
C ASN A 138 17.99 -17.68 13.74
N ASP A 139 17.27 -18.81 13.62
CA ASP A 139 17.60 -19.72 12.49
C ASP A 139 16.45 -20.37 11.68
N ILE A 140 15.18 -20.00 11.83
CA ILE A 140 14.06 -20.72 11.16
C ILE A 140 13.63 -20.10 9.82
N LEU A 141 14.52 -19.41 9.10
CA LEU A 141 14.23 -19.01 7.70
C LEU A 141 14.91 -19.90 6.65
N PHE A 142 15.64 -20.95 7.07
CA PHE A 142 16.47 -21.76 6.16
C PHE A 142 16.31 -23.28 6.32
N ILE A 143 15.15 -23.75 6.81
CA ILE A 143 14.78 -25.17 6.76
C ILE A 143 13.42 -25.29 6.12
#